data_AF-A0A1F8V1C5-F1
#
_entry.id   AF-A0A1F8V1C5-F1
#
_cell.length_a   1.000
_cell.length_b   1.000
_cell.length_c   1.000
_cell.angle_alpha   90.00
_cell.angle_beta   90.00
_cell.angle_gamma   90.00
#
_symmetry.space_group_name_H-M   'P 1'
#
loop_
_entity.id
_entity.type
_entity.pdbx_description
1 polymer ?
#
loop_
_entity_poly.entity_id
_entity_poly.type
_entity_poly.pdbx_seq_one_letter_code
_entity_poly.pdbx_strand_id
1 'polypeptide(L)'
;MKAYHRMLTRIWGEYRGLSLYEIVFKANFALLKGEIIPDDDKRCIVNRFLEEISSEETVKRFHKGVNAPLAENGDLREMYPLFFITPYDEGRKYVTLSTITPKTHILSANAYELEILRLLAIFARDNGKVKQMLERTKKRLKTTCFGNFCEMGECFETSIIVLRFLGTAYPDEIEWMQKLINGIRTHLFDKKRHSGVVFYYWLALSELSYQISQPEIERFSVKCDEQTKQYSLLNMVQKSFVMNSDHDKYASPFGAYVIRNCLSRLSEFSYMKSIEPYISENDGRLHISNQINITGG
;
A
#
# COMPACT_ATOMS: atom_id res chain seq x y z
N MET A 1 -1.85 -5.32 19.48
CA MET A 1 -0.73 -5.29 20.44
C MET A 1 0.35 -6.33 20.14
N LYS A 2 0.09 -7.65 20.12
CA LYS A 2 1.11 -8.67 19.75
C LYS A 2 1.50 -8.72 18.25
N ALA A 3 0.71 -8.11 17.37
CA ALA A 3 0.92 -8.15 15.91
C ALA A 3 2.11 -7.27 15.45
N TYR A 4 2.19 -6.01 15.90
CA TYR A 4 3.24 -5.07 15.47
C TYR A 4 4.65 -5.50 15.91
N HIS A 5 4.79 -6.09 17.10
CA HIS A 5 6.09 -6.57 17.58
C HIS A 5 6.61 -7.78 16.75
N ARG A 6 5.71 -8.65 16.26
CA ARG A 6 6.06 -9.78 15.38
C ARG A 6 6.24 -9.39 13.90
N MET A 7 5.74 -8.22 13.49
CA MET A 7 5.89 -7.71 12.12
C MET A 7 7.29 -7.15 11.83
N LEU A 8 8.04 -6.74 12.86
CA LEU A 8 9.34 -6.05 12.72
C LEU A 8 10.56 -6.96 12.90
N THR A 9 10.38 -8.19 13.39
CA THR A 9 11.47 -9.15 13.58
C THR A 9 11.78 -9.89 12.27
N ARG A 10 13.06 -9.84 11.85
CA ARG A 10 13.58 -10.50 10.66
C ARG A 10 13.72 -12.00 10.93
N ILE A 11 12.62 -12.73 10.83
CA ILE A 11 12.61 -14.19 11.01
C ILE A 11 11.87 -14.82 9.83
N TRP A 12 12.66 -15.26 8.86
CA TRP A 12 12.27 -16.14 7.75
C TRP A 12 11.89 -17.51 8.31
N GLY A 13 10.89 -18.20 7.72
CA GLY A 13 10.38 -19.48 8.24
C GLY A 13 9.22 -19.42 9.26
N GLU A 14 8.79 -18.24 9.72
CA GLU A 14 7.68 -18.09 10.69
C GLU A 14 6.28 -17.89 10.08
N TYR A 15 6.13 -17.94 8.75
CA TYR A 15 4.85 -17.62 8.09
C TYR A 15 3.71 -18.59 8.40
N ARG A 16 4.02 -19.81 8.88
CA ARG A 16 3.01 -20.86 9.16
C ARG A 16 2.08 -20.52 10.32
N GLY A 17 2.51 -19.67 11.27
CA GLY A 17 1.70 -19.26 12.43
C GLY A 17 1.04 -17.89 12.29
N LEU A 18 1.20 -17.22 11.14
CA LEU A 18 0.70 -15.87 10.91
C LEU A 18 -0.64 -15.90 10.17
N SER A 19 -1.53 -14.97 10.55
CA SER A 19 -2.72 -14.65 9.77
C SER A 19 -2.33 -14.03 8.42
N LEU A 20 -3.18 -14.14 7.39
CA LEU A 20 -2.89 -13.50 6.08
C LEU A 20 -2.62 -12.00 6.21
N TYR A 21 -3.27 -11.33 7.15
CA TYR A 21 -3.05 -9.92 7.44
C TYR A 21 -1.62 -9.64 7.94
N GLU A 22 -1.12 -10.45 8.88
CA GLU A 22 0.26 -10.35 9.36
C GLU A 22 1.27 -10.67 8.25
N ILE A 23 0.96 -11.67 7.40
CA ILE A 23 1.77 -12.01 6.23
C ILE A 23 1.87 -10.80 5.28
N VAL A 24 0.74 -10.15 4.97
CA VAL A 24 0.68 -8.96 4.12
C VAL A 24 1.61 -7.87 4.64
N PHE A 25 1.55 -7.54 5.93
CA PHE A 25 2.41 -6.52 6.54
C PHE A 25 3.89 -6.93 6.50
N LYS A 26 4.22 -8.14 6.94
CA LYS A 26 5.61 -8.62 7.01
C LYS A 26 6.25 -8.68 5.62
N ALA A 27 5.54 -9.21 4.62
CA ALA A 27 6.04 -9.29 3.24
C ALA A 27 6.17 -7.90 2.60
N ASN A 28 5.17 -7.02 2.76
CA ASN A 28 5.26 -5.65 2.24
C ASN A 28 6.41 -4.87 2.88
N PHE A 29 6.61 -5.01 4.18
CA PHE A 29 7.67 -4.29 4.89
C PHE A 29 9.07 -4.78 4.50
N ALA A 30 9.24 -6.09 4.29
CA ALA A 30 10.48 -6.64 3.74
C ALA A 30 10.77 -6.12 2.32
N LEU A 31 9.76 -6.11 1.43
CA LEU A 31 9.89 -5.54 0.08
C LEU A 31 10.23 -4.04 0.13
N LEU A 32 9.58 -3.29 1.02
CA LEU A 32 9.80 -1.86 1.21
C LEU A 32 11.24 -1.55 1.64
N LYS A 33 11.82 -2.39 2.51
CA LYS A 33 13.23 -2.30 2.90
C LYS A 33 14.20 -2.65 1.78
N GLY A 34 13.75 -3.37 0.75
CA GLY A 34 14.62 -3.96 -0.27
C GLY A 34 15.25 -5.29 0.18
N GLU A 35 14.65 -5.96 1.16
CA GLU A 35 15.12 -7.28 1.60
C GLU A 35 14.81 -8.35 0.54
N ILE A 36 15.75 -9.28 0.36
CA ILE A 36 15.53 -10.46 -0.48
C ILE A 36 14.75 -11.49 0.33
N ILE A 37 13.53 -11.77 -0.09
CA ILE A 37 12.69 -12.84 0.46
C ILE A 37 13.16 -14.17 -0.16
N PRO A 38 13.57 -15.17 0.65
CA PRO A 38 13.95 -16.49 0.14
C PRO A 38 12.82 -17.17 -0.65
N ASP A 39 13.16 -17.97 -1.66
CA ASP A 39 12.14 -18.62 -2.52
C ASP A 39 11.25 -19.60 -1.74
N ASP A 40 11.79 -20.24 -0.71
CA ASP A 40 11.03 -21.13 0.18
C ASP A 40 9.94 -20.36 0.94
N ASP A 41 10.25 -19.15 1.41
CA ASP A 41 9.28 -18.26 2.06
C ASP A 41 8.28 -17.71 1.06
N LYS A 42 8.71 -17.32 -0.15
CA LYS A 42 7.78 -16.94 -1.23
C LYS A 42 6.77 -18.05 -1.52
N ARG A 43 7.23 -19.30 -1.67
CA ARG A 43 6.35 -20.47 -1.87
C ARG A 43 5.43 -20.69 -0.67
N CYS A 44 5.93 -20.55 0.56
CA CYS A 44 5.10 -20.65 1.77
C CYS A 44 3.99 -19.58 1.79
N ILE A 45 4.33 -18.33 1.51
CA ILE A 45 3.37 -17.21 1.44
C ILE A 45 2.31 -17.47 0.37
N VAL A 46 2.73 -17.86 -0.83
CA VAL A 46 1.83 -18.17 -1.96
C VAL A 46 0.87 -19.30 -1.59
N ASN A 47 1.38 -20.40 -1.04
CA ASN A 47 0.54 -21.53 -0.66
C ASN A 47 -0.50 -21.13 0.40
N ARG A 48 -0.09 -20.38 1.44
CA ARG A 48 -1.02 -19.87 2.47
C ARG A 48 -2.13 -19.01 1.87
N PHE A 49 -1.80 -18.09 0.97
CA PHE A 49 -2.81 -17.29 0.28
C PHE A 49 -3.74 -18.13 -0.59
N LEU A 50 -3.23 -19.14 -1.31
CA LEU A 50 -4.06 -19.97 -2.19
C LEU A 50 -4.95 -20.97 -1.43
N GLU A 51 -4.54 -21.39 -0.23
CA GLU A 51 -5.29 -22.25 0.69
C GLU A 51 -6.44 -21.49 1.38
N GLU A 52 -6.23 -20.20 1.68
CA GLU A 52 -7.20 -19.37 2.42
C GLU A 52 -8.07 -18.49 1.50
N ILE A 53 -8.21 -18.86 0.23
CA ILE A 53 -9.19 -18.22 -0.66
C ILE A 53 -10.60 -18.45 -0.09
N SER A 54 -11.37 -17.37 0.00
CA SER A 54 -12.74 -17.41 0.50
C SER A 54 -13.62 -18.29 -0.37
N SER A 55 -14.45 -19.13 0.28
CA SER A 55 -15.45 -19.92 -0.42
C SER A 55 -16.49 -19.04 -1.11
N GLU A 56 -17.13 -19.56 -2.16
CA GLU A 56 -18.21 -18.84 -2.87
C GLU A 56 -19.36 -18.46 -1.91
N GLU A 57 -19.70 -19.34 -0.98
CA GLU A 57 -20.70 -19.09 0.06
C GLU A 57 -20.29 -17.92 0.98
N THR A 58 -19.02 -17.87 1.39
CA THR A 58 -18.47 -16.76 2.19
C THR A 58 -18.58 -15.43 1.42
N VAL A 59 -18.22 -15.43 0.14
CA VAL A 59 -18.26 -14.24 -0.73
C VAL A 59 -19.72 -13.76 -0.89
N LYS A 60 -20.64 -14.67 -1.23
CA LYS A 60 -22.07 -14.37 -1.37
C LYS A 60 -22.66 -13.81 -0.08
N ARG A 61 -22.35 -14.41 1.06
CA ARG A 61 -22.80 -13.93 2.37
C ARG A 61 -22.29 -12.53 2.69
N PHE A 62 -21.01 -12.27 2.39
CA PHE A 62 -20.44 -10.94 2.56
C PHE A 62 -21.13 -9.91 1.66
N HIS A 63 -21.26 -10.20 0.36
CA HIS A 63 -21.95 -9.33 -0.61
C HIS A 63 -23.38 -9.03 -0.19
N LYS A 64 -24.13 -10.02 0.29
CA LYS A 64 -25.46 -9.83 0.87
C LYS A 64 -25.42 -8.91 2.08
N GLY A 65 -24.47 -9.11 3.00
CA GLY A 65 -24.33 -8.30 4.22
C GLY A 65 -24.02 -6.83 3.96
N VAL A 66 -23.37 -6.51 2.84
CA VAL A 66 -23.05 -5.12 2.43
C VAL A 66 -24.05 -4.56 1.40
N ASN A 67 -25.15 -5.27 1.14
CA ASN A 67 -26.14 -4.94 0.11
C ASN A 67 -25.47 -4.61 -1.24
N ALA A 68 -24.54 -5.45 -1.68
CA ALA A 68 -23.87 -5.28 -2.96
C ALA A 68 -24.92 -5.22 -4.10
N PRO A 69 -24.77 -4.32 -5.08
CA PRO A 69 -25.69 -4.25 -6.20
C PRO A 69 -25.77 -5.60 -6.92
N LEU A 70 -26.98 -6.12 -7.08
CA LEU A 70 -27.24 -7.30 -7.90
C LEU A 70 -27.54 -6.84 -9.33
N ALA A 71 -27.08 -7.60 -10.33
CA ALA A 71 -27.29 -7.31 -11.74
C ALA A 71 -28.77 -7.08 -12.11
N GLU A 72 -29.70 -7.65 -11.33
CA GLU A 72 -31.15 -7.49 -11.46
C GLU A 72 -31.64 -6.04 -11.29
N ASN A 73 -30.86 -5.17 -10.63
CA ASN A 73 -31.20 -3.76 -10.39
C ASN A 73 -30.61 -2.79 -11.43
N GLY A 74 -29.98 -3.29 -12.50
CA GLY A 74 -29.36 -2.47 -13.55
C GLY A 74 -28.03 -1.81 -13.15
N ASP A 75 -27.62 -1.89 -11.89
CA ASP A 75 -26.31 -1.46 -11.42
C ASP A 75 -25.30 -2.62 -11.54
N LEU A 76 -24.50 -2.57 -12.61
CA LEU A 76 -23.48 -3.59 -12.94
C LEU A 76 -22.16 -3.39 -12.19
N ARG A 77 -22.09 -2.49 -11.19
CA ARG A 77 -20.84 -2.18 -10.48
C ARG A 77 -20.53 -3.23 -9.43
N GLU A 78 -19.49 -4.01 -9.67
CA GLU A 78 -19.00 -5.03 -8.73
C GLU A 78 -18.00 -4.41 -7.73
N MET A 79 -18.50 -3.68 -6.73
CA MET A 79 -17.64 -2.87 -5.82
C MET A 79 -16.81 -3.66 -4.80
N TYR A 80 -17.05 -4.96 -4.63
CA TYR A 80 -16.54 -5.75 -3.51
C TYR A 80 -15.63 -6.93 -3.93
N PRO A 81 -14.75 -7.40 -3.03
CA PRO A 81 -13.85 -8.54 -3.26
C PRO A 81 -14.50 -9.81 -3.81
N LEU A 82 -13.72 -10.60 -4.55
CA LEU A 82 -14.10 -11.89 -5.14
C LEU A 82 -13.42 -13.10 -4.46
N PHE A 83 -12.26 -12.90 -3.84
CA PHE A 83 -11.38 -13.99 -3.41
C PHE A 83 -10.97 -13.92 -1.94
N PHE A 84 -10.79 -12.73 -1.40
CA PHE A 84 -10.35 -12.55 -0.01
C PHE A 84 -11.29 -11.62 0.72
N ILE A 85 -12.21 -12.21 1.48
CA ILE A 85 -13.09 -11.47 2.37
C ILE A 85 -12.34 -11.22 3.69
N THR A 86 -12.30 -9.97 4.13
CA THR A 86 -11.67 -9.60 5.39
C THR A 86 -12.27 -10.43 6.54
N PRO A 87 -11.46 -11.19 7.30
CA PRO A 87 -11.98 -12.01 8.39
C PRO A 87 -12.52 -11.14 9.53
N TYR A 88 -13.40 -11.70 10.36
CA TYR A 88 -13.81 -11.05 11.60
C TYR A 88 -12.73 -11.26 12.67
N ASP A 89 -12.32 -10.19 13.36
CA ASP A 89 -11.28 -10.22 14.40
C ASP A 89 -11.80 -9.62 15.72
N GLU A 90 -12.85 -10.21 16.30
CA GLU A 90 -13.37 -9.81 17.64
C GLU A 90 -13.69 -8.31 17.75
N GLY A 91 -14.18 -7.72 16.66
CA GLY A 91 -14.48 -6.28 16.58
C GLY A 91 -13.28 -5.37 16.34
N ARG A 92 -12.05 -5.90 16.28
CA ARG A 92 -10.87 -5.15 15.83
C ARG A 92 -10.93 -4.94 14.32
N LYS A 93 -10.59 -3.72 13.91
CA LYS A 93 -10.49 -3.35 12.49
C LYS A 93 -9.05 -3.52 12.03
N TYR A 94 -8.90 -4.20 10.89
CA TYR A 94 -7.65 -4.21 10.15
C TYR A 94 -7.34 -2.82 9.61
N VAL A 95 -6.08 -2.41 9.67
CA VAL A 95 -5.62 -1.12 9.15
C VAL A 95 -4.88 -1.32 7.82
N THR A 96 -4.79 -0.28 7.00
CA THR A 96 -3.95 -0.33 5.79
C THR A 96 -2.47 -0.37 6.16
N LEU A 97 -1.60 -0.66 5.18
CA LEU A 97 -0.14 -0.63 5.39
C LEU A 97 0.38 0.72 5.89
N SER A 98 -0.30 1.81 5.55
CA SER A 98 0.00 3.17 6.05
C SER A 98 -0.82 3.56 7.29
N THR A 99 -1.30 2.53 8.01
CA THR A 99 -2.01 2.60 9.28
C THR A 99 -3.32 3.39 9.26
N ILE A 100 -3.99 3.47 8.11
CA ILE A 100 -5.34 4.05 8.03
C ILE A 100 -6.33 3.02 8.54
N THR A 101 -7.18 3.39 9.50
CA THR A 101 -8.30 2.55 9.96
C THR A 101 -9.51 2.75 9.06
N PRO A 102 -9.94 1.74 8.28
CA PRO A 102 -11.11 1.85 7.41
C PRO A 102 -12.40 2.10 8.19
N LYS A 103 -13.22 2.99 7.66
CA LYS A 103 -14.56 3.36 8.16
C LYS A 103 -15.66 2.66 7.38
N THR A 104 -15.38 2.23 6.16
CA THR A 104 -16.30 1.60 5.22
C THR A 104 -15.86 0.19 4.84
N HIS A 105 -16.81 -0.63 4.40
CA HIS A 105 -16.51 -1.94 3.82
C HIS A 105 -15.77 -1.85 2.48
N ILE A 106 -15.96 -0.75 1.72
CA ILE A 106 -15.28 -0.55 0.43
C ILE A 106 -13.76 -0.55 0.63
N LEU A 107 -13.24 0.31 1.49
CA LEU A 107 -11.81 0.37 1.75
C LEU A 107 -11.31 -0.86 2.48
N SER A 108 -11.99 -1.29 3.55
CA SER A 108 -11.55 -2.44 4.36
C SER A 108 -11.38 -3.71 3.50
N ALA A 109 -12.38 -4.01 2.69
CA ALA A 109 -12.42 -5.25 1.92
C ALA A 109 -11.48 -5.18 0.70
N ASN A 110 -11.48 -4.07 -0.05
CA ASN A 110 -10.60 -3.93 -1.22
C ASN A 110 -9.12 -3.79 -0.83
N ALA A 111 -8.78 -3.09 0.26
CA ALA A 111 -7.41 -3.02 0.74
C ALA A 111 -6.85 -4.41 1.06
N TYR A 112 -7.65 -5.22 1.76
CA TYR A 112 -7.25 -6.57 2.14
C TYR A 112 -7.01 -7.47 0.92
N GLU A 113 -7.97 -7.54 0.01
CA GLU A 113 -7.84 -8.38 -1.17
C GLU A 113 -6.73 -7.94 -2.11
N LEU A 114 -6.68 -6.64 -2.44
CA LEU A 114 -5.75 -6.13 -3.44
C LEU A 114 -4.30 -6.22 -2.98
N GLU A 115 -4.02 -6.09 -1.68
CA GLU A 115 -2.67 -6.33 -1.14
C GLU A 115 -2.23 -7.79 -1.25
N ILE A 116 -3.14 -8.73 -0.99
CA ILE A 116 -2.87 -10.16 -1.16
C ILE A 116 -2.62 -10.48 -2.63
N LEU A 117 -3.50 -10.00 -3.53
CA LEU A 117 -3.36 -10.22 -4.97
C LEU A 117 -2.08 -9.57 -5.52
N ARG A 118 -1.68 -8.41 -5.00
CA ARG A 118 -0.41 -7.76 -5.35
C ARG A 118 0.79 -8.63 -5.00
N LEU A 119 0.83 -9.20 -3.79
CA LEU A 119 1.90 -10.12 -3.37
C LEU A 119 1.90 -11.42 -4.20
N LEU A 120 0.72 -11.96 -4.52
CA LEU A 120 0.60 -13.10 -5.44
C LEU A 120 1.15 -12.77 -6.83
N ALA A 121 0.89 -11.56 -7.35
CA ALA A 121 1.45 -11.11 -8.62
C ALA A 121 2.98 -10.97 -8.59
N ILE A 122 3.58 -10.66 -7.44
CA ILE A 122 5.04 -10.58 -7.27
C ILE A 122 5.68 -11.97 -7.18
N PHE A 123 5.10 -12.86 -6.38
CA PHE A 123 5.74 -14.15 -6.05
C PHE A 123 5.33 -15.32 -6.94
N ALA A 124 4.19 -15.24 -7.62
CA ALA A 124 3.62 -16.35 -8.37
C ALA A 124 2.84 -15.90 -9.62
N ARG A 125 3.34 -14.89 -10.33
CA ARG A 125 2.69 -14.34 -11.55
C ARG A 125 2.33 -15.41 -12.56
N ASP A 126 3.17 -16.44 -12.71
CA ASP A 126 2.99 -17.50 -13.71
C ASP A 126 2.05 -18.64 -13.29
N ASN A 127 1.62 -18.67 -12.04
CA ASN A 127 0.65 -19.65 -11.57
C ASN A 127 -0.73 -19.42 -12.24
N GLY A 128 -1.29 -20.45 -12.87
CA GLY A 128 -2.54 -20.34 -13.64
C GLY A 128 -3.74 -19.85 -12.81
N LYS A 129 -3.85 -20.28 -11.54
CA LYS A 129 -4.90 -19.82 -10.62
C LYS A 129 -4.71 -18.34 -10.28
N VAL A 130 -3.48 -17.91 -10.02
CA VAL A 130 -3.14 -16.50 -9.78
C VAL A 130 -3.48 -15.65 -11.01
N LYS A 131 -3.08 -16.05 -12.21
CA LYS A 131 -3.45 -15.35 -13.47
C LYS A 131 -4.95 -15.15 -13.59
N GLN A 132 -5.74 -16.21 -13.34
CA GLN A 132 -7.20 -16.13 -13.40
C GLN A 132 -7.77 -15.15 -12.35
N MET A 133 -7.25 -15.19 -11.13
CA MET A 133 -7.67 -14.28 -10.05
C MET A 133 -7.38 -12.82 -10.42
N LEU A 134 -6.17 -12.54 -10.91
CA LEU A 134 -5.78 -11.20 -11.35
C LEU A 134 -6.71 -10.70 -12.46
N GLU A 135 -6.97 -11.51 -13.50
CA GLU A 135 -7.82 -11.09 -14.63
C GLU A 135 -9.27 -10.81 -14.22
N ARG A 136 -9.82 -11.65 -13.33
CA ARG A 136 -11.17 -11.43 -12.78
C ARG A 136 -11.23 -10.15 -11.96
N THR A 137 -10.24 -9.91 -11.10
CA THR A 137 -10.14 -8.67 -10.33
C THR A 137 -9.97 -7.46 -11.24
N LYS A 138 -9.14 -7.53 -12.29
CA LYS A 138 -8.99 -6.45 -13.27
C LYS A 138 -10.32 -6.09 -13.93
N LYS A 139 -11.05 -7.09 -14.43
CA LYS A 139 -12.39 -6.90 -15.04
C LYS A 139 -13.35 -6.25 -14.06
N ARG A 140 -13.38 -6.74 -12.81
CA ARG A 140 -14.18 -6.16 -11.74
C ARG A 140 -13.85 -4.68 -11.53
N LEU A 141 -12.58 -4.35 -11.32
CA LEU A 141 -12.13 -2.99 -11.02
C LEU A 141 -12.47 -2.01 -12.14
N LYS A 142 -12.53 -2.43 -13.42
CA LYS A 142 -13.00 -1.57 -14.52
C LYS A 142 -14.46 -1.13 -14.36
N THR A 143 -15.27 -1.87 -13.60
CA THR A 143 -16.68 -1.54 -13.34
C THR A 143 -16.87 -0.63 -12.13
N THR A 144 -15.86 -0.44 -11.27
CA THR A 144 -16.04 0.32 -10.02
C THR A 144 -15.75 1.81 -10.20
N CYS A 145 -16.34 2.65 -9.35
CA CYS A 145 -16.04 4.09 -9.36
C CYS A 145 -14.59 4.37 -8.95
N PHE A 146 -14.10 3.76 -7.86
CA PHE A 146 -12.71 3.93 -7.41
C PHE A 146 -11.69 3.32 -8.36
N GLY A 147 -12.06 2.29 -9.12
CA GLY A 147 -11.24 1.77 -10.20
C GLY A 147 -11.06 2.79 -11.31
N ASN A 148 -12.05 3.67 -11.52
CA ASN A 148 -12.01 4.75 -12.52
C ASN A 148 -11.70 6.12 -11.94
N PHE A 149 -11.19 6.17 -10.70
CA PHE A 149 -11.07 7.34 -9.82
C PHE A 149 -12.41 7.84 -9.25
N CYS A 150 -12.41 8.06 -7.93
CA CYS A 150 -13.51 8.72 -7.20
C CYS A 150 -12.95 9.48 -5.99
N GLU A 151 -13.27 10.77 -5.88
CA GLU A 151 -12.80 11.69 -4.84
C GLU A 151 -13.59 11.62 -3.52
N MET A 152 -14.64 10.81 -3.50
CA MET A 152 -15.64 10.76 -2.43
C MET A 152 -15.32 9.71 -1.38
N GLY A 153 -15.34 10.13 -0.10
CA GLY A 153 -15.15 9.23 1.04
C GLY A 153 -13.91 8.34 0.89
N GLU A 154 -14.04 7.07 1.30
CA GLU A 154 -12.96 6.09 1.23
C GLU A 154 -12.77 5.44 -0.16
N CYS A 155 -13.58 5.83 -1.16
CA CYS A 155 -13.31 5.48 -2.56
C CYS A 155 -12.02 6.14 -3.06
N PHE A 156 -11.64 7.28 -2.50
CA PHE A 156 -10.38 7.95 -2.82
C PHE A 156 -9.18 7.09 -2.41
N GLU A 157 -9.13 6.65 -1.15
CA GLU A 157 -8.10 5.78 -0.61
C GLU A 157 -8.06 4.44 -1.37
N THR A 158 -9.23 3.91 -1.72
CA THR A 158 -9.35 2.70 -2.53
C THR A 158 -8.79 2.89 -3.95
N SER A 159 -8.93 4.09 -4.53
CA SER A 159 -8.36 4.41 -5.85
C SER A 159 -6.82 4.34 -5.82
N ILE A 160 -6.19 4.73 -4.71
CA ILE A 160 -4.73 4.64 -4.54
C ILE A 160 -4.28 3.18 -4.40
N ILE A 161 -5.06 2.35 -3.67
CA ILE A 161 -4.81 0.90 -3.57
C ILE A 161 -4.92 0.24 -4.94
N VAL A 162 -5.92 0.61 -5.74
CA VAL A 162 -6.04 0.15 -7.13
C VAL A 162 -4.83 0.55 -7.97
N LEU A 163 -4.37 1.81 -7.88
CA LEU A 163 -3.17 2.27 -8.58
C LEU A 163 -1.95 1.39 -8.26
N ARG A 164 -1.71 1.13 -6.97
CA ARG A 164 -0.59 0.29 -6.53
C ARG A 164 -0.71 -1.16 -7.02
N PHE A 165 -1.92 -1.73 -7.00
CA PHE A 165 -2.21 -3.04 -7.56
C PHE A 165 -1.93 -3.09 -9.06
N LEU A 166 -2.43 -2.12 -9.83
CA LEU A 166 -2.22 -2.04 -11.28
C LEU A 166 -0.74 -1.94 -11.62
N GLY A 167 0.03 -1.10 -10.92
CA GLY A 167 1.47 -0.98 -11.16
C GLY A 167 2.24 -2.29 -11.03
N THR A 168 1.77 -3.20 -10.18
CA THR A 168 2.40 -4.51 -9.99
C THR A 168 1.83 -5.57 -10.94
N ALA A 169 0.51 -5.73 -10.96
CA ALA A 169 -0.15 -6.80 -11.70
C ALA A 169 -0.24 -6.51 -13.21
N TYR A 170 -0.36 -5.23 -13.58
CA TYR A 170 -0.65 -4.75 -14.93
C TYR A 170 0.17 -3.51 -15.31
N PRO A 171 1.51 -3.62 -15.34
CA PRO A 171 2.39 -2.47 -15.58
C PRO A 171 2.15 -1.80 -16.95
N ASP A 172 1.55 -2.52 -17.91
CA ASP A 172 1.24 -2.02 -19.25
C ASP A 172 -0.08 -1.23 -19.33
N GLU A 173 -0.91 -1.20 -18.28
CA GLU A 173 -2.15 -0.39 -18.23
C GLU A 173 -1.83 1.07 -17.91
N ILE A 174 -0.92 1.67 -18.69
CA ILE A 174 -0.35 3.01 -18.48
C ILE A 174 -1.45 4.08 -18.44
N GLU A 175 -2.35 4.08 -19.43
CA GLU A 175 -3.44 5.06 -19.52
C GLU A 175 -4.36 5.02 -18.29
N TRP A 176 -4.64 3.81 -17.81
CA TRP A 176 -5.49 3.61 -16.63
C TRP A 176 -4.80 4.15 -15.38
N MET A 177 -3.52 3.83 -15.19
CA MET A 177 -2.73 4.37 -14.08
C MET A 177 -2.62 5.90 -14.13
N GLN A 178 -2.42 6.48 -15.32
CA GLN A 178 -2.36 7.93 -15.50
C GLN A 178 -3.69 8.61 -15.15
N LYS A 179 -4.83 8.03 -15.54
CA LYS A 179 -6.16 8.53 -15.14
C LYS A 179 -6.31 8.58 -13.62
N LEU A 180 -5.91 7.52 -12.92
CA LEU A 180 -5.93 7.46 -11.45
C LEU A 180 -5.01 8.51 -10.84
N ILE A 181 -3.76 8.61 -11.30
CA ILE A 181 -2.77 9.60 -10.85
C ILE A 181 -3.32 11.01 -11.04
N ASN A 182 -3.91 11.33 -12.19
CA ASN A 182 -4.48 12.64 -12.48
C ASN A 182 -5.58 13.00 -11.47
N GLY A 183 -6.52 12.09 -11.22
CA GLY A 183 -7.57 12.32 -10.23
C GLY A 183 -7.03 12.45 -8.81
N ILE A 184 -6.12 11.55 -8.41
CA ILE A 184 -5.49 11.59 -7.07
C ILE A 184 -4.77 12.92 -6.88
N ARG A 185 -3.95 13.32 -7.87
CA ARG A 185 -3.20 14.57 -7.88
C ARG A 185 -4.07 15.81 -7.70
N THR A 186 -5.22 15.85 -8.38
CA THR A 186 -6.17 16.96 -8.24
C THR A 186 -6.74 17.04 -6.83
N HIS A 187 -7.06 15.90 -6.21
CA HIS A 187 -7.89 15.85 -5.00
C HIS A 187 -7.18 15.41 -3.71
N LEU A 188 -5.86 15.16 -3.76
CA LEU A 188 -5.08 14.69 -2.62
C LEU A 188 -5.07 15.70 -1.46
N PHE A 189 -5.04 16.99 -1.78
CA PHE A 189 -4.94 18.08 -0.80
C PHE A 189 -6.19 18.95 -0.68
N ASP A 190 -7.24 18.71 -1.48
CA ASP A 190 -8.49 19.47 -1.43
C ASP A 190 -9.23 19.37 -0.08
N LYS A 191 -8.98 18.28 0.66
CA LYS A 191 -9.66 17.97 1.92
C LYS A 191 -8.60 17.59 2.95
N LYS A 192 -8.89 17.84 4.23
CA LYS A 192 -8.07 17.34 5.33
C LYS A 192 -8.13 15.80 5.36
N ARG A 193 -7.07 15.15 4.90
CA ARG A 193 -6.92 13.69 4.88
C ARG A 193 -5.97 13.19 5.96
N HIS A 194 -6.11 11.92 6.34
CA HIS A 194 -5.14 11.27 7.23
C HIS A 194 -3.76 11.23 6.54
N SER A 195 -2.68 11.50 7.27
CA SER A 195 -1.31 11.52 6.69
C SER A 195 -0.94 10.21 6.01
N GLY A 196 -1.42 9.08 6.55
CA GLY A 196 -1.29 7.75 5.95
C GLY A 196 -1.79 7.66 4.50
N VAL A 197 -2.71 8.54 4.05
CA VAL A 197 -3.16 8.58 2.64
C VAL A 197 -2.03 9.06 1.73
N VAL A 198 -1.34 10.12 2.13
CA VAL A 198 -0.19 10.66 1.39
C VAL A 198 0.95 9.65 1.37
N PHE A 199 1.26 9.04 2.52
CA PHE A 199 2.29 7.99 2.58
C PHE A 199 1.95 6.76 1.74
N TYR A 200 0.67 6.37 1.67
CA TYR A 200 0.28 5.25 0.81
C TYR A 200 0.36 5.61 -0.68
N TYR A 201 0.05 6.86 -1.04
CA TYR A 201 0.28 7.33 -2.42
C TYR A 201 1.76 7.34 -2.79
N TRP A 202 2.62 7.85 -1.90
CA TRP A 202 4.07 7.79 -2.08
C TRP A 202 4.58 6.35 -2.16
N LEU A 203 4.05 5.44 -1.34
CA LEU A 203 4.37 4.01 -1.46
C LEU A 203 4.04 3.50 -2.86
N ALA A 204 2.85 3.81 -3.39
CA ALA A 204 2.48 3.44 -4.75
C ALA A 204 3.48 4.00 -5.77
N LEU A 205 3.76 5.31 -5.73
CA LEU A 205 4.72 5.96 -6.64
C LEU A 205 6.12 5.34 -6.58
N SER A 206 6.58 4.93 -5.40
CA SER A 206 7.88 4.29 -5.21
C SER A 206 7.99 2.92 -5.90
N GLU A 207 6.86 2.29 -6.22
CA GLU A 207 6.76 0.95 -6.82
C GLU A 207 6.30 0.95 -8.28
N LEU A 208 5.69 2.03 -8.79
CA LEU A 208 5.31 2.15 -10.21
C LEU A 208 6.55 2.13 -11.13
N SER A 209 6.33 2.03 -12.45
CA SER A 209 7.40 2.23 -13.42
C SER A 209 7.95 3.66 -13.37
N TYR A 210 9.24 3.83 -13.65
CA TYR A 210 9.92 5.13 -13.53
C TYR A 210 9.24 6.20 -14.37
N GLN A 211 8.94 5.88 -15.63
CA GLN A 211 8.25 6.73 -16.60
C GLN A 211 6.94 7.31 -16.06
N ILE A 212 6.16 6.55 -15.29
CA ILE A 212 4.88 7.01 -14.74
C ILE A 212 5.09 7.81 -13.45
N SER A 213 5.97 7.32 -12.57
CA SER A 213 6.15 7.89 -11.23
C SER A 213 6.96 9.18 -11.18
N GLN A 214 7.93 9.37 -12.09
CA GLN A 214 8.95 10.40 -11.97
C GLN A 214 8.35 11.82 -11.85
N PRO A 215 7.41 12.25 -12.71
CA PRO A 215 6.87 13.61 -12.62
C PRO A 215 6.18 13.89 -11.29
N GLU A 216 5.56 12.87 -10.69
CA GLU A 216 4.89 12.99 -9.40
C GLU A 216 5.90 13.01 -8.25
N ILE A 217 6.93 12.16 -8.28
CA ILE A 217 7.99 12.16 -7.27
C ILE A 217 8.75 13.49 -7.28
N GLU A 218 9.11 14.01 -8.46
CA GLU A 218 9.77 15.33 -8.62
C GLU A 218 8.91 16.44 -8.03
N ARG A 219 7.59 16.43 -8.28
CA ARG A 219 6.66 17.39 -7.70
C ARG A 219 6.70 17.39 -6.17
N PHE A 220 6.80 16.22 -5.53
CA PHE A 220 6.91 16.11 -4.07
C PHE A 220 8.32 16.33 -3.52
N SER A 221 9.36 16.23 -4.35
CA SER A 221 10.75 16.35 -3.91
C SER A 221 11.11 17.78 -3.49
N VAL A 222 10.80 18.79 -4.33
CA VAL A 222 11.25 20.18 -4.15
C VAL A 222 10.14 21.13 -3.67
N LYS A 223 8.90 20.96 -4.13
CA LYS A 223 7.84 21.94 -3.85
C LYS A 223 7.31 21.78 -2.43
N CYS A 224 7.75 22.65 -1.53
CA CYS A 224 6.99 23.01 -0.36
C CYS A 224 6.07 24.17 -0.77
N ASP A 225 4.77 23.92 -0.85
CA ASP A 225 3.82 25.04 -0.94
C ASP A 225 3.71 25.65 0.47
N GLU A 226 4.35 26.82 0.63
CA GLU A 226 4.40 27.59 1.88
C GLU A 226 3.01 28.00 2.36
N GLN A 227 2.02 28.13 1.47
CA GLN A 227 0.66 28.51 1.84
C GLN A 227 -0.14 27.32 2.38
N THR A 228 0.14 26.10 1.92
CA THR A 228 -0.62 24.89 2.29
C THR A 228 0.10 23.98 3.30
N LYS A 229 1.32 24.32 3.73
CA LYS A 229 2.15 23.51 4.66
C LYS A 229 2.32 22.07 4.17
N GLN A 230 2.41 21.88 2.86
CA GLN A 230 2.47 20.55 2.25
C GLN A 230 3.76 19.80 2.63
N TYR A 231 3.64 18.48 2.75
CA TYR A 231 4.77 17.60 2.98
C TYR A 231 5.60 17.49 1.69
N SER A 232 6.82 18.04 1.68
CA SER A 232 7.82 17.63 0.68
C SER A 232 8.59 16.41 1.21
N LEU A 233 9.03 15.55 0.29
CA LEU A 233 9.83 14.38 0.63
C LEU A 233 11.11 14.83 1.34
N LEU A 234 11.81 15.86 0.84
CA LEU A 234 13.05 16.37 1.43
C LEU A 234 12.85 16.93 2.85
N ASN A 235 11.78 17.69 3.09
CA ASN A 235 11.47 18.19 4.44
C ASN A 235 11.20 17.05 5.42
N MET A 236 10.67 15.93 4.94
CA MET A 236 10.43 14.76 5.77
C MET A 236 11.71 13.95 6.04
N VAL A 237 12.73 14.04 5.18
CA VAL A 237 14.05 13.44 5.45
C VAL A 237 14.78 14.18 6.57
N GLN A 238 14.65 15.51 6.63
CA GLN A 238 15.25 16.35 7.67
C GLN A 238 14.55 16.22 9.03
N LYS A 239 13.32 15.72 9.05
CA LYS A 239 12.56 15.51 10.28
C LYS A 239 12.85 14.15 10.86
N SER A 240 12.95 14.10 12.17
CA SER A 240 12.99 12.84 12.92
C SER A 240 11.58 12.39 13.29
N PHE A 241 11.37 11.08 13.30
CA PHE A 241 10.08 10.45 13.57
C PHE A 241 10.02 9.94 15.01
N VAL A 242 8.86 10.07 15.63
CA VAL A 242 8.60 9.55 16.98
C VAL A 242 8.66 8.02 16.99
N MET A 243 9.10 7.43 18.11
CA MET A 243 9.22 5.98 18.30
C MET A 243 8.62 5.51 19.64
N ASN A 244 7.64 6.25 20.15
CA ASN A 244 7.16 6.10 21.54
C ASN A 244 6.12 4.98 21.71
N SER A 245 5.30 4.71 20.69
CA SER A 245 4.28 3.66 20.73
C SER A 245 4.58 2.49 19.80
N ASP A 246 3.92 1.35 20.00
CA ASP A 246 4.03 0.22 19.07
C ASP A 246 3.53 0.57 17.66
N HIS A 247 2.58 1.50 17.56
CA HIS A 247 2.16 2.05 16.29
C HIS A 247 3.30 2.84 15.63
N ASP A 248 3.96 3.73 16.38
CA ASP A 248 5.08 4.52 15.87
C ASP A 248 6.25 3.64 15.42
N LYS A 249 6.54 2.57 16.17
CA LYS A 249 7.60 1.60 15.83
C LYS A 249 7.38 0.91 14.49
N TYR A 250 6.14 0.88 13.98
CA TYR A 250 5.84 0.42 12.63
C TYR A 250 5.73 1.58 11.63
N ALA A 251 4.89 2.57 11.94
CA ALA A 251 4.54 3.65 11.03
C ALA A 251 5.75 4.53 10.67
N SER A 252 6.63 4.80 11.63
CA SER A 252 7.79 5.66 11.42
C SER A 252 8.83 5.01 10.49
N PRO A 253 9.30 3.76 10.74
CA PRO A 253 10.13 3.04 9.77
C PRO A 253 9.46 2.89 8.40
N PHE A 254 8.16 2.56 8.37
CA PHE A 254 7.41 2.49 7.10
C PHE A 254 7.50 3.80 6.32
N GLY A 255 7.19 4.92 6.96
CA GLY A 255 7.27 6.25 6.34
C GLY A 255 8.68 6.58 5.87
N ALA A 256 9.69 6.29 6.69
CA ALA A 256 11.10 6.52 6.35
C ALA A 256 11.53 5.77 5.09
N TYR A 257 11.21 4.47 4.98
CA TYR A 257 11.53 3.69 3.79
C TYR A 257 10.73 4.12 2.56
N VAL A 258 9.46 4.53 2.71
CA VAL A 258 8.68 5.09 1.60
C VAL A 258 9.35 6.35 1.05
N ILE A 259 9.75 7.28 1.92
CA ILE A 259 10.43 8.51 1.52
C ILE A 259 11.76 8.19 0.83
N ARG A 260 12.57 7.32 1.44
CA ARG A 260 13.84 6.84 0.87
C ARG A 260 13.63 6.29 -0.53
N ASN A 261 12.68 5.37 -0.70
CA ASN A 261 12.46 4.69 -1.97
C ASN A 261 11.95 5.66 -3.05
N CYS A 262 11.06 6.60 -2.71
CA CYS A 262 10.67 7.67 -3.63
C CYS A 262 11.88 8.48 -4.10
N LEU A 263 12.65 9.06 -3.16
CA LEU A 263 13.76 9.93 -3.50
C LEU A 263 14.85 9.18 -4.28
N SER A 264 15.17 7.94 -3.90
CA SER A 264 16.21 7.13 -4.58
C SER A 264 15.97 6.88 -6.06
N ARG A 265 14.75 7.15 -6.56
CA ARG A 265 14.41 7.04 -7.98
C ARG A 265 14.85 8.28 -8.79
N LEU A 266 15.06 9.42 -8.13
CA LEU A 266 15.60 10.62 -8.78
C LEU A 266 17.13 10.55 -8.82
N SER A 267 17.71 10.93 -9.96
CA SER A 267 19.14 10.78 -10.21
C SER A 267 20.01 11.48 -9.16
N GLU A 268 19.61 12.69 -8.76
CA GLU A 268 20.29 13.52 -7.77
C GLU A 268 20.23 12.95 -6.34
N PHE A 269 19.27 12.07 -6.06
CA PHE A 269 19.08 11.42 -4.75
C PHE A 269 19.31 9.91 -4.80
N SER A 270 19.95 9.40 -5.87
CA SER A 270 20.22 7.96 -6.04
C SER A 270 20.98 7.32 -4.86
N TYR A 271 21.83 8.11 -4.18
CA TYR A 271 22.54 7.70 -2.96
C TYR A 271 21.60 7.30 -1.80
N MET A 272 20.35 7.77 -1.79
CA MET A 272 19.36 7.42 -0.77
C MET A 272 19.07 5.92 -0.75
N LYS A 273 19.29 5.19 -1.85
CA LYS A 273 19.02 3.74 -1.93
C LYS A 273 19.79 2.93 -0.89
N SER A 274 21.02 3.34 -0.55
CA SER A 274 21.88 2.66 0.42
C SER A 274 21.71 3.16 1.85
N ILE A 275 20.84 4.14 2.07
CA ILE A 275 20.62 4.72 3.39
C ILE A 275 19.63 3.84 4.17
N GLU A 276 20.04 3.43 5.37
CA GLU A 276 19.18 2.73 6.31
C GLU A 276 18.73 3.71 7.41
N PRO A 277 17.41 3.89 7.61
CA PRO A 277 16.90 4.64 8.74
C PRO A 277 17.41 4.07 10.07
N TYR A 278 17.84 4.92 10.98
CA TYR A 278 18.41 4.53 12.28
C TYR A 278 17.73 5.25 13.43
N ILE A 279 17.74 4.63 14.60
CA ILE A 279 17.25 5.26 15.84
C ILE A 279 18.45 5.95 16.49
N SER A 280 18.35 7.25 16.71
CA SER A 280 19.41 8.05 17.34
C SER A 280 19.42 7.79 18.84
N GLU A 281 20.60 7.51 19.40
CA GLU A 281 20.78 7.34 20.85
C GLU A 281 20.55 8.64 21.63
N ASN A 282 20.70 9.80 20.97
CA ASN A 282 20.60 11.11 21.61
C ASN A 282 19.17 11.50 21.97
N ASP A 283 18.21 11.18 21.09
CA ASP A 283 16.81 11.60 21.22
C ASP A 283 15.80 10.45 21.15
N GLY A 284 16.27 9.22 20.88
CA GLY A 284 15.43 8.03 20.73
C GLY A 284 14.51 8.07 19.50
N ARG A 285 14.73 9.00 18.58
CA ARG A 285 13.89 9.19 17.39
C ARG A 285 14.48 8.48 16.19
N LEU A 286 13.62 8.15 15.21
CA LEU A 286 14.07 7.58 13.95
C LEU A 286 14.48 8.70 12.98
N HIS A 287 15.65 8.57 12.39
CA HIS A 287 16.20 9.50 11.39
C HIS A 287 16.48 8.74 10.10
N ILE A 288 16.37 9.42 8.96
CA ILE A 288 16.68 8.83 7.65
C ILE A 288 18.17 9.04 7.32
N SER A 289 18.75 10.22 7.61
CA SER A 289 20.16 10.50 7.30
C SER A 289 20.82 11.37 8.38
N ASN A 290 22.08 11.10 8.67
CA ASN A 290 22.95 11.95 9.50
C ASN A 290 23.64 13.08 8.69
N GLN A 291 23.53 13.09 7.35
CA GLN A 291 24.46 13.82 6.46
C GLN A 291 23.78 14.52 5.28
N ILE A 292 22.65 15.18 5.47
CA ILE A 292 22.17 16.11 4.42
C ILE A 292 22.74 17.50 4.70
N ASN A 293 23.96 17.74 4.23
CA ASN A 293 24.38 19.09 3.90
C ASN A 293 23.64 19.49 2.62
N ILE A 294 22.51 20.19 2.75
CA ILE A 294 21.95 20.93 1.60
C ILE A 294 22.84 22.15 1.39
N THR A 295 23.98 21.97 0.73
CA THR A 295 24.63 23.07 0.05
C THR A 295 24.00 23.18 -1.34
N GLY A 296 23.04 24.09 -1.50
CA GLY A 296 22.45 24.38 -2.80
C GLY A 296 21.02 24.87 -2.73
N GLY A 297 20.86 26.13 -2.35
CA GLY A 297 19.62 26.90 -2.36
C GLY A 297 19.90 28.31 -1.88
#